data_AF-A0A1G3ACW4-F1
#
_entry.id   AF-A0A1G3ACW4-F1
#
_cell.length_a   1.000
_cell.length_b   1.000
_cell.length_c   1.000
_cell.angle_alpha   90.00
_cell.angle_beta   90.00
_cell.angle_gamma   90.00
#
_symmetry.space_group_name_H-M   'P 1'
#
loop_
_entity.id
_entity.type
_entity.pdbx_description
1 polymer ?
#
loop_
_entity_poly.entity_id
_entity_poly.type
_entity_poly.pdbx_seq_one_letter_code
_entity_poly.pdbx_strand_id
1 'polypeptide(L)' 'MLTAKQVLDEYFLDTRCMLLEIAATLDRHESAAKREGAAAGAADLRLEKLYQSLGILANHAAGPNRAEQILTLFSDPPEG' A
#
# COMPACT_ATOMS: atom_id res chain seq x y z
N MET A 1 24.65 -4.80 -11.11
CA MET A 1 23.23 -4.88 -10.72
C MET A 1 22.92 -6.33 -10.38
N LEU A 2 22.03 -6.58 -9.42
CA LEU A 2 21.58 -7.93 -9.09
C LEU A 2 20.78 -8.52 -10.26
N THR A 3 20.85 -9.83 -10.45
CA THR A 3 19.92 -10.56 -11.35
C THR A 3 18.52 -10.61 -10.74
N ALA A 4 17.50 -10.90 -11.56
CA ALA A 4 16.12 -11.04 -11.07
C ALA A 4 15.99 -12.05 -9.92
N LYS A 5 16.74 -13.16 -9.99
CA LYS A 5 16.77 -14.17 -8.92
C LYS A 5 17.41 -13.62 -7.65
N GLN A 6 18.56 -12.96 -7.77
CA GLN A 6 19.26 -12.37 -6.62
C GLN A 6 18.44 -11.29 -5.91
N VAL A 7 17.60 -10.53 -6.64
CA VAL A 7 16.66 -9.58 -6.02
C VAL A 7 15.65 -10.29 -5.13
N LEU A 8 15.07 -11.41 -5.58
CA LEU A 8 14.14 -12.18 -4.76
C LEU A 8 14.86 -12.85 -3.58
N ASP A 9 16.03 -13.45 -3.81
CA ASP A 9 16.81 -14.10 -2.75
C ASP A 9 17.15 -13.10 -1.62
N GLU A 10 17.47 -11.85 -1.96
CA GLU A 10 17.81 -10.79 -1.00
C GLU A 10 16.57 -10.22 -0.28
N TYR A 11 15.50 -9.89 -1.01
CA TYR A 11 14.43 -9.03 -0.48
C TYR A 11 13.09 -9.73 -0.23
N PHE A 12 12.95 -11.03 -0.53
CA PHE A 12 11.66 -11.71 -0.45
C PHE A 12 11.09 -11.75 0.98
N LEU A 13 11.91 -12.05 1.99
CA LEU A 13 11.45 -12.15 3.38
C LEU A 13 10.98 -10.81 3.92
N ASP A 14 11.73 -9.74 3.68
CA ASP A 14 11.37 -8.38 4.09
C ASP A 14 10.10 -7.91 3.39
N THR A 15 10.00 -8.16 2.07
CA THR A 15 8.80 -7.83 1.29
C THR A 15 7.58 -8.56 1.82
N ARG A 16 7.71 -9.85 2.16
CA ARG A 16 6.63 -10.63 2.77
C ARG A 16 6.22 -10.07 4.13
N CYS A 17 7.18 -9.70 4.98
CA CYS A 17 6.88 -9.07 6.28
C CYS A 17 6.11 -7.76 6.10
N MET A 18 6.53 -6.90 5.16
CA MET A 18 5.82 -5.65 4.87
C MET A 18 4.38 -5.89 4.39
N LEU A 19 4.14 -6.91 3.55
CA LEU A 19 2.78 -7.27 3.13
C LEU A 19 1.91 -7.72 4.30
N LEU A 20 2.47 -8.49 5.24
CA LEU A 20 1.75 -8.92 6.45
C LEU A 20 1.42 -7.74 7.37
N GLU A 21 2.33 -6.79 7.54
CA GLU A 21 2.08 -5.59 8.35
C GLU A 21 0.99 -4.70 7.73
N ILE A 22 0.96 -4.58 6.40
CA ILE A 22 -0.13 -3.88 5.69
C ILE A 22 -1.46 -4.58 5.95
N ALA A 23 -1.54 -5.90 5.77
CA ALA A 23 -2.76 -6.67 6.02
C ALA A 23 -3.24 -6.51 7.48
N ALA A 24 -2.34 -6.68 8.45
CA ALA A 24 -2.67 -6.52 9.87
C ALA A 24 -3.14 -5.09 10.22
N THR A 25 -2.62 -4.06 9.54
CA THR A 25 -3.08 -2.68 9.71
C THR A 25 -4.52 -2.50 9.22
N LEU A 26 -4.86 -3.06 8.06
CA LEU A 26 -6.22 -3.02 7.52
C LEU A 26 -7.20 -3.77 8.42
N ASP A 27 -6.85 -4.95 8.91
CA ASP A 27 -7.67 -5.74 9.83
C ASP A 27 -7.95 -5.01 11.15
N ARG A 28 -6.92 -4.35 11.71
CA ARG A 28 -7.04 -3.54 12.93
C ARG A 28 -7.97 -2.34 12.71
N HIS A 29 -7.86 -1.68 11.56
CA HIS A 29 -8.73 -0.56 11.20
C HIS A 29 -10.19 -1.02 11.08
N GLU A 30 -10.47 -2.09 10.33
CA GLU A 30 -11.83 -2.64 10.20
C GLU A 30 -12.40 -3.04 11.57
N SER A 31 -11.59 -3.69 12.40
CA SER A 31 -11.96 -4.08 13.76
C SER A 31 -12.28 -2.88 14.65
N ALA A 32 -11.55 -1.77 14.50
CA ALA A 32 -11.81 -0.53 15.23
C ALA A 32 -13.12 0.12 14.77
N ALA A 33 -13.31 0.28 13.46
CA ALA A 33 -14.53 0.84 12.89
C ALA A 33 -15.80 0.08 13.33
N LYS A 34 -15.73 -1.26 13.39
CA LYS A 34 -16.81 -2.11 13.92
C LYS A 34 -17.13 -1.81 15.39
N ARG A 35 -16.13 -1.57 16.24
CA ARG A 35 -16.33 -1.25 17.67
C ARG A 35 -16.91 0.15 17.87
N GLU A 36 -16.54 1.09 17.02
CA GLU A 36 -17.00 2.48 17.09
C GLU A 36 -18.44 2.66 16.59
N GLY A 37 -19.05 1.63 15.99
CA GLY A 37 -20.38 1.73 15.38
C GLY A 37 -20.41 2.72 14.22
N ALA A 38 -19.25 3.01 13.62
CA ALA A 38 -19.13 3.96 12.53
C ALA A 38 -19.92 3.43 11.32
N ALA A 39 -21.03 4.10 11.00
CA ALA A 39 -21.68 3.93 9.71
C ALA A 39 -20.69 4.33 8.61
N ALA A 40 -20.72 3.63 7.47
CA ALA A 40 -19.80 3.75 6.34
C ALA A 40 -19.85 5.12 5.59
N GLY A 41 -19.92 6.24 6.30
CA GLY A 41 -20.31 7.54 5.79
C GLY A 41 -19.17 8.47 5.38
N ALA A 42 -17.92 8.21 5.78
CA ALA A 42 -16.76 8.93 5.26
C ALA A 42 -15.58 7.96 5.15
N ALA A 43 -15.21 7.61 3.92
CA ALA A 43 -13.98 6.88 3.68
C ALA A 43 -12.79 7.76 4.06
N ASP A 44 -11.90 7.26 4.92
CA ASP A 44 -10.66 7.97 5.25
C ASP A 44 -9.78 8.01 3.99
N LEU A 45 -9.45 9.22 3.51
CA LEU A 45 -8.62 9.41 2.31
C LEU A 45 -7.27 8.67 2.42
N ARG A 46 -6.72 8.50 3.64
CA ARG A 46 -5.49 7.75 3.86
C ARG A 46 -5.70 6.27 3.57
N LEU A 47 -6.84 5.71 3.99
CA LEU A 47 -7.20 4.33 3.70
C LEU A 47 -7.42 4.10 2.20
N GLU A 48 -8.06 5.05 1.51
CA GLU A 48 -8.19 5.00 0.05
C GLU A 48 -6.82 5.01 -0.65
N LYS A 49 -5.89 5.87 -0.23
CA LYS A 49 -4.51 5.90 -0.75
C LYS A 49 -3.77 4.58 -0.51
N LEU A 50 -4.00 3.90 0.63
CA LEU A 50 -3.42 2.57 0.88
C LEU A 50 -3.95 1.53 -0.12
N TYR A 51 -5.26 1.51 -0.39
CA TYR A 51 -5.83 0.60 -1.38
C TYR A 51 -5.36 0.91 -2.81
N GLN A 52 -5.26 2.18 -3.19
CA GLN A 52 -4.69 2.58 -4.48
C GLN A 52 -3.23 2.15 -4.62
N SER A 53 -2.43 2.24 -3.56
CA SER A 53 -1.05 1.76 -3.52
C SER A 53 -0.96 0.26 -3.77
N LEU A 54 -1.85 -0.55 -3.17
CA LEU A 54 -1.93 -1.99 -3.44
C LEU A 54 -2.24 -2.28 -4.92
N GLY A 55 -3.11 -1.48 -5.54
CA GLY A 55 -3.39 -1.55 -6.97
C GLY A 55 -2.15 -1.28 -7.84
N ILE A 56 -1.37 -0.25 -7.50
CA ILE A 56 -0.09 0.06 -8.17
C ILE A 56 0.89 -1.11 -8.03
N LEU A 57 1.01 -1.70 -6.83
CA LEU A 57 1.91 -2.81 -6.56
C LEU A 57 1.52 -4.09 -7.31
N ALA A 58 0.23 -4.40 -7.36
CA ALA A 58 -0.30 -5.59 -8.04
C ALA A 58 -0.29 -5.48 -9.57
N ASN A 59 -0.22 -4.26 -10.13
CA ASN A 59 -0.24 -4.08 -11.57
C ASN A 59 1.09 -4.50 -12.21
N HIS A 60 1.16 -5.72 -12.74
CA HIS A 60 2.35 -6.23 -13.44
C HIS A 60 2.74 -5.43 -14.70
N ALA A 61 1.81 -4.68 -15.30
CA ALA A 61 2.05 -3.86 -16.50
C ALA A 61 2.58 -2.45 -16.19
N ALA A 62 2.62 -2.03 -14.92
CA ALA A 62 2.98 -0.67 -14.49
C ALA A 62 4.46 -0.28 -14.72
N GLY A 63 5.31 -1.16 -15.28
CA GLY A 63 6.73 -0.88 -15.50
C GLY A 63 7.54 -0.80 -14.19
N PRO A 64 8.80 -0.32 -14.22
CA PRO A 64 9.72 -0.37 -13.08
C PRO A 64 9.57 0.76 -12.04
N ASN A 65 8.59 1.66 -12.15
CA ASN A 65 8.51 2.88 -11.33
C ASN A 65 7.38 2.87 -10.26
N ARG A 66 7.01 1.70 -9.74
CA ARG A 66 5.95 1.59 -8.70
C ARG A 66 6.22 2.45 -7.47
N ALA A 67 7.48 2.56 -7.04
CA ALA A 67 7.87 3.39 -5.91
C ALA A 67 7.58 4.88 -6.17
N GLU A 68 7.91 5.38 -7.35
CA GLU A 68 7.61 6.76 -7.77
C GLU A 68 6.11 7.02 -7.81
N GLN A 69 5.34 6.11 -8.41
CA GLN A 69 3.88 6.22 -8.48
C GLN A 69 3.24 6.30 -7.09
N ILE A 70 3.71 5.48 -6.14
CA ILE A 70 3.26 5.52 -4.75
C ILE A 70 3.66 6.84 -4.09
N LEU A 71 4.89 7.32 -4.27
CA LEU A 71 5.34 8.61 -3.73
C LEU A 71 4.48 9.77 -4.25
N THR A 72 4.17 9.79 -5.55
CA THR A 72 3.28 10.80 -6.14
C THR A 72 1.87 10.73 -5.56
N LEU A 73 1.33 9.53 -5.34
CA LEU A 73 0.01 9.34 -4.71
C LEU A 73 -0.07 9.94 -3.29
N PHE A 74 1.02 9.86 -2.54
CA PHE A 74 1.10 10.41 -1.19
C PHE A 74 1.53 11.87 -1.11
N SER A 75 1.99 12.46 -2.22
CA SER A 75 2.32 13.87 -2.28
C SER A 75 1.06 14.73 -2.20
N ASP A 76 1.15 15.91 -1.57
CA ASP A 76 0.08 16.90 -1.61
C ASP A 76 -0.08 17.41 -3.05
N PRO A 77 -1.31 17.72 -3.50
CA PRO A 77 -1.47 18.45 -4.75
C PRO A 77 -0.70 19.77 -4.65
N PRO A 78 -0.03 20.22 -5.72
CA PRO A 78 0.63 21.52 -5.70
C PRO A 78 -0.40 22.58 -5.32
N GLU A 79 -0.06 23.42 -4.34
CA GLU A 79 -0.89 24.58 -3.97
C GLU A 79 -1.16 25.38 -5.25
N GLY A 80 -2.45 25.45 -5.62
CA GLY A 80 -2.95 26.28 -6.71
C GLY A 80 -3.49 27.60 -6.20
#